data_AF-L0AWN8-F1
#
_entry.id   AF-L0AWN8-F1
#
_cell.length_a   1.000
_cell.length_b   1.000
_cell.length_c   1.000
_cell.angle_alpha   90.00
_cell.angle_beta   90.00
_cell.angle_gamma   90.00
#
_symmetry.space_group_name_H-M   'P 1'
#
loop_
_entity.id
_entity.type
_entity.pdbx_description
1 polymer ?
#
loop_
_entity_poly.entity_id
_entity_poly.type
_entity_poly.pdbx_seq_one_letter_code
_entity_poly.pdbx_strand_id
1 'polypeptide(L)'
;MDGLDVDYLYKNNKNHSLVDSLPFVDTIPVELEPTIQELVQDEMKLILEESGCSEEELLNKYLAPIPYERKENGCLYNLEINRIQNGEEKEGLNFKKYSEIDSGDNVDAKLEHMKMLMEYSQGSLINLELMDRYKEGSWLKYLDSLTLLKLGMEKEKNQITEKVEEINKRRKLSQIECANRLRSIGQEYEDLINKNKQLFFAIEELQQKKRETILE
;
A
#
# COMPACT_ATOMS: atom_id res chain seq x y z
N MET A 1 -15.29 -33.44 4.34
CA MET A 1 -14.41 -32.58 5.14
C MET A 1 -15.03 -31.22 5.08
N ASP A 2 -15.80 -30.90 6.11
CA ASP A 2 -16.64 -29.70 6.16
C ASP A 2 -15.79 -28.45 6.15
N GLY A 3 -16.25 -27.48 5.37
CA GLY A 3 -15.64 -26.18 5.19
C GLY A 3 -15.61 -25.41 6.50
N LEU A 4 -14.40 -25.06 6.93
CA LEU A 4 -14.19 -23.91 7.77
C LEU A 4 -14.65 -22.69 6.98
N ASP A 5 -15.85 -22.18 7.30
CA ASP A 5 -16.33 -20.88 6.85
C ASP A 5 -15.42 -19.84 7.51
N VAL A 6 -14.34 -19.49 6.80
CA VAL A 6 -13.43 -18.43 7.21
C VAL A 6 -14.24 -17.14 7.08
N ASP A 7 -14.65 -16.63 8.24
CA ASP A 7 -15.46 -15.42 8.30
C ASP A 7 -14.57 -14.23 7.93
N TYR A 8 -14.57 -13.87 6.65
CA TYR A 8 -13.74 -12.80 6.15
C TYR A 8 -14.20 -11.47 6.75
N LEU A 9 -13.25 -10.69 7.30
CA LEU A 9 -13.49 -9.41 7.97
C LEU A 9 -14.38 -8.43 7.17
N TYR A 10 -14.37 -8.51 5.84
CA TYR A 10 -15.21 -7.65 4.99
C TYR A 10 -16.70 -8.00 5.03
N LYS A 11 -17.08 -9.22 5.41
CA LYS A 11 -18.49 -9.64 5.59
C LYS A 11 -19.16 -8.93 6.78
N ASN A 12 -18.38 -8.38 7.70
CA ASN A 12 -18.90 -7.65 8.87
C ASN A 12 -19.45 -6.26 8.52
N ASN A 13 -19.18 -5.75 7.30
CA ASN A 13 -19.73 -4.49 6.84
C ASN A 13 -21.17 -4.67 6.36
N LYS A 14 -22.09 -3.81 6.83
CA LYS A 14 -23.52 -3.86 6.50
C LYS A 14 -23.82 -3.90 4.99
N ASN A 15 -22.95 -3.29 4.18
CA ASN A 15 -23.12 -3.13 2.73
C ASN A 15 -22.12 -3.97 1.93
N HIS A 16 -21.55 -5.04 2.49
CA HIS A 16 -20.54 -5.85 1.82
C HIS A 16 -21.03 -6.46 0.49
N SER A 17 -22.33 -6.65 0.34
CA SER A 17 -22.98 -7.21 -0.86
C SER A 17 -23.07 -6.22 -2.02
N LEU A 18 -22.96 -4.92 -1.75
CA LEU A 18 -22.93 -3.87 -2.77
C LEU A 18 -21.53 -3.67 -3.38
N VAL A 19 -20.53 -4.39 -2.87
CA VAL A 19 -19.13 -4.31 -3.28
C VAL A 19 -18.85 -5.44 -4.29
N ASP A 20 -19.50 -5.39 -5.44
CA ASP A 20 -19.10 -6.20 -6.60
C ASP A 20 -18.87 -5.27 -7.79
N SER A 21 -17.62 -5.23 -8.26
CA SER A 21 -17.23 -4.51 -9.46
C SER A 21 -16.32 -5.40 -10.29
N LEU A 22 -16.45 -5.34 -11.63
CA LEU A 22 -15.69 -6.19 -12.55
C LEU A 22 -14.63 -5.37 -13.32
N PRO A 23 -13.50 -4.95 -12.71
CA PRO A 23 -12.49 -4.11 -13.36
C PRO A 23 -11.98 -4.58 -14.74
N PHE A 24 -11.91 -5.90 -14.98
CA PHE A 24 -11.43 -6.44 -16.26
C PHE A 24 -12.49 -6.44 -17.37
N VAL A 25 -13.76 -6.20 -17.03
CA VAL A 25 -14.89 -6.23 -17.97
C VAL A 25 -15.52 -4.84 -18.09
N ASP A 26 -15.70 -4.15 -16.97
CA ASP A 26 -16.30 -2.83 -16.89
C ASP A 26 -15.22 -1.77 -17.12
N THR A 27 -14.95 -1.48 -18.38
CA THR A 27 -14.09 -0.34 -18.75
C THR A 27 -14.89 0.95 -18.56
N ILE A 28 -14.55 1.72 -17.53
CA ILE A 28 -15.16 3.04 -17.31
C ILE A 28 -14.71 3.98 -18.44
N PRO A 29 -15.62 4.58 -19.21
CA PRO A 29 -15.29 5.64 -20.15
C PRO A 29 -14.67 6.82 -19.42
N VAL A 30 -13.57 7.38 -19.94
CA VAL A 30 -12.86 8.53 -19.35
C VAL A 30 -13.78 9.73 -19.12
N GLU A 31 -14.86 9.85 -19.92
CA GLU A 31 -15.85 10.92 -19.81
C GLU A 31 -16.70 10.86 -18.53
N LEU A 32 -16.86 9.69 -17.93
CA LEU A 32 -17.67 9.50 -16.72
C LEU A 32 -16.85 9.67 -15.43
N GLU A 33 -15.52 9.63 -15.51
CA GLU A 33 -14.64 9.86 -14.36
C GLU A 33 -14.89 11.19 -13.63
N PRO A 34 -15.00 12.36 -14.30
CA PRO A 34 -15.28 13.62 -13.61
C PRO A 34 -16.63 13.61 -12.90
N THR A 35 -17.67 13.06 -13.53
CA THR A 35 -19.00 12.96 -12.91
C THR A 35 -18.99 12.06 -11.68
N ILE A 36 -18.26 10.93 -11.73
CA ILE A 36 -18.10 10.05 -10.58
C ILE A 36 -17.36 10.77 -9.45
N GLN A 37 -16.31 11.54 -9.78
CA GLN A 37 -15.57 12.32 -8.78
C GLN A 37 -16.44 13.40 -8.13
N GLU A 38 -17.27 14.10 -8.90
CA GLU A 38 -18.23 15.09 -8.37
C GLU A 38 -19.21 14.45 -7.39
N LEU A 39 -19.81 13.31 -7.77
CA LEU A 39 -20.73 12.57 -6.88
C LEU A 39 -20.05 12.11 -5.59
N VAL A 40 -18.82 11.60 -5.68
CA VAL A 40 -18.04 11.20 -4.50
C VAL A 40 -17.73 12.40 -3.60
N GLN A 41 -17.42 13.56 -4.17
CA GLN A 41 -17.19 14.79 -3.40
C GLN A 41 -18.46 15.27 -2.71
N ASP A 42 -19.61 15.16 -3.35
CA ASP A 42 -20.88 15.54 -2.75
C ASP A 42 -21.27 14.63 -1.59
N GLU A 43 -21.10 13.31 -1.72
CA GLU A 43 -21.26 12.36 -0.61
C GLU A 43 -20.26 12.64 0.52
N MET A 44 -19.01 12.99 0.19
CA MET A 44 -18.02 13.36 1.19
C MET A 44 -18.43 14.62 1.98
N LYS A 45 -19.04 15.62 1.33
CA LYS A 45 -19.59 16.80 2.03
C LYS A 45 -20.71 16.40 2.98
N LEU A 46 -21.64 15.55 2.54
CA LEU A 46 -22.73 15.06 3.40
C LEU A 46 -22.20 14.34 4.63
N ILE A 47 -21.17 13.51 4.49
CA ILE A 47 -20.52 12.82 5.62
C ILE A 47 -19.89 13.82 6.60
N LEU A 48 -19.26 14.89 6.11
CA LEU A 48 -18.68 15.93 6.95
C LEU A 48 -19.77 16.72 7.70
N GLU A 49 -20.89 17.02 7.04
CA GLU A 49 -22.07 17.65 7.66
C GLU A 49 -22.70 16.77 8.74
N GLU A 50 -22.87 15.47 8.48
CA GLU A 50 -23.41 14.50 9.45
C GLU A 50 -22.49 14.27 10.65
N SER A 51 -21.17 14.23 10.42
CA SER A 51 -20.18 13.99 11.47
C SER A 51 -19.87 15.24 12.31
N GLY A 52 -20.14 16.44 11.78
CA GLY A 52 -19.93 17.71 12.48
C GLY A 52 -18.47 17.97 12.87
N CYS A 53 -17.52 17.33 12.19
CA CYS A 53 -16.07 17.45 12.43
C CYS A 53 -15.37 17.94 11.17
N SER A 54 -14.18 18.55 11.34
CA SER A 54 -13.31 18.83 10.19
C SER A 54 -12.79 17.53 9.58
N GLU A 55 -12.47 17.53 8.27
CA GLU A 55 -11.94 16.37 7.55
C GLU A 55 -10.71 15.78 8.26
N GLU A 56 -9.81 16.64 8.74
CA GLU A 56 -8.60 16.23 9.46
C GLU A 56 -8.91 15.51 10.78
N GLU A 57 -9.95 15.94 11.50
CA GLU A 57 -10.36 15.33 12.77
C GLU A 57 -11.01 13.97 12.55
N LEU A 58 -11.82 13.85 11.49
CA LEU A 58 -12.43 12.59 11.08
C LEU A 58 -11.35 11.59 10.65
N LEU A 59 -10.41 12.05 9.83
CA LEU A 59 -9.29 11.23 9.37
C LEU A 59 -8.40 10.78 10.53
N ASN A 60 -8.11 11.65 11.49
CA ASN A 60 -7.34 11.29 12.68
C ASN A 60 -8.03 10.24 13.57
N LYS A 61 -9.38 10.18 13.58
CA LYS A 61 -10.12 9.12 14.28
C LYS A 61 -9.99 7.77 13.57
N TYR A 62 -10.05 7.74 12.24
CA TYR A 62 -9.92 6.51 11.45
C TYR A 62 -8.48 6.02 11.31
N LEU A 63 -7.53 6.94 11.18
CA LEU A 63 -6.10 6.69 11.04
C LEU A 63 -5.36 6.78 12.37
N ALA A 64 -6.08 6.75 13.51
CA ALA A 64 -5.46 6.74 14.82
C ALA A 64 -4.33 5.70 14.81
N PRO A 65 -3.08 6.11 15.10
CA PRO A 65 -1.94 5.25 14.91
C PRO A 65 -2.15 3.98 15.70
N ILE A 66 -1.95 2.84 15.02
CA ILE A 66 -1.99 1.52 15.65
C ILE A 66 -1.13 1.62 16.91
N PRO A 67 -1.67 1.32 18.11
CA PRO A 67 -0.96 1.53 19.37
C PRO A 67 0.35 0.75 19.32
N TYR A 68 1.45 1.46 19.06
CA TYR A 68 2.77 0.88 19.09
C TYR A 68 3.24 0.91 20.53
N GLU A 69 3.30 -0.26 21.16
CA GLU A 69 3.93 -0.40 22.47
C GLU A 69 5.41 -0.04 22.33
N ARG A 70 5.76 1.19 22.72
CA ARG A 70 7.12 1.68 22.84
C ARG A 70 7.84 0.80 23.88
N LYS A 71 8.58 -0.21 23.42
CA LYS A 71 9.49 -0.95 24.32
C LYS A 71 10.52 0.04 24.87
N GLU A 72 10.69 0.01 26.20
CA GLU A 72 11.63 0.87 26.94
C GLU A 72 13.10 0.66 26.55
N ASN A 73 13.39 -0.39 25.79
CA ASN A 73 14.73 -0.72 25.34
C ASN A 73 15.24 0.45 24.48
N GLY A 74 16.36 1.06 24.92
CA GLY A 74 17.01 2.25 24.36
C GLY A 74 17.51 2.13 22.92
N CYS A 75 16.61 1.77 22.02
CA CYS A 75 16.82 1.79 20.59
C CYS A 75 17.08 3.24 20.18
N LEU A 76 18.15 3.46 19.42
CA LEU A 76 18.50 4.75 18.82
C LEU A 76 17.30 5.41 18.09
N TYR A 77 16.35 4.59 17.63
CA TYR A 77 15.08 5.03 17.09
C TYR A 77 14.24 5.88 18.07
N ASN A 78 14.12 5.49 19.34
CA ASN A 78 13.34 6.21 20.34
C ASN A 78 13.96 7.59 20.63
N LEU A 79 15.29 7.67 20.65
CA LEU A 79 16.04 8.92 20.80
C LEU A 79 15.84 9.82 19.56
N GLU A 80 15.87 9.25 18.36
CA GLU A 80 15.66 9.99 17.11
C GLU A 80 14.22 10.55 17.01
N ILE A 81 13.21 9.77 17.40
CA ILE A 81 11.81 10.22 17.44
C ILE A 81 11.63 11.34 18.47
N ASN A 82 12.20 11.20 19.66
CA ASN A 82 12.15 12.27 20.67
C ASN A 82 12.89 13.53 20.18
N ARG A 83 14.02 13.38 19.47
CA ARG A 83 14.75 14.50 18.88
C ARG A 83 13.91 15.23 17.82
N ILE A 84 13.23 14.48 16.94
CA ILE A 84 12.34 15.04 15.92
C ILE A 84 11.15 15.75 16.56
N GLN A 85 10.56 15.19 17.62
CA GLN A 85 9.50 15.83 18.40
C GLN A 85 9.97 17.14 19.05
N ASN A 86 11.23 17.19 19.49
CA ASN A 86 11.84 18.37 20.09
C ASN A 86 12.39 19.37 19.06
N GLY A 87 12.40 19.03 17.76
CA GLY A 87 12.88 19.90 16.69
C GLY A 87 14.40 20.14 16.68
N GLU A 88 15.20 19.30 17.33
CA GLU A 88 16.66 19.49 17.38
C GLU A 88 17.33 19.01 16.08
N GLU A 89 18.24 19.82 15.55
CA GLU A 89 19.04 19.51 14.36
C GLU A 89 20.08 18.41 14.68
N LYS A 90 20.44 17.58 13.69
CA LYS A 90 21.44 16.52 13.88
C LYS A 90 22.81 17.14 14.17
N GLU A 91 23.43 16.80 15.30
CA GLU A 91 24.81 17.18 15.55
C GLU A 91 25.71 16.49 14.49
N GLY A 92 26.41 17.31 13.69
CA GLY A 92 27.35 16.82 12.70
C GLY A 92 28.58 16.18 13.36
N LEU A 93 29.26 15.29 12.63
CA LEU A 93 30.51 14.70 13.11
C LEU A 93 31.60 15.79 13.22
N ASN A 94 32.10 16.01 14.44
CA ASN A 94 33.13 17.00 14.72
C ASN A 94 34.54 16.42 14.48
N PHE A 95 35.10 16.65 13.28
CA PHE A 95 36.46 16.21 12.92
C PHE A 95 37.59 17.15 13.37
N LYS A 96 37.25 18.36 13.85
CA LYS A 96 38.23 19.41 14.22
C LYS A 96 39.24 18.95 15.28
N LYS A 97 38.83 18.01 16.16
CA LYS A 97 39.68 17.44 17.20
C LYS A 97 40.86 16.62 16.65
N TYR A 98 40.79 16.14 15.41
CA TYR A 98 41.80 15.25 14.83
C TYR A 98 42.60 15.90 13.69
N SER A 99 42.22 17.10 13.22
CA SER A 99 42.83 17.75 12.06
C SER A 99 43.86 18.83 12.39
N GLU A 100 43.72 19.51 13.53
CA GLU A 100 44.54 20.69 13.86
C GLU A 100 45.27 20.49 15.20
N ILE A 101 46.55 20.86 15.23
CA ILE A 101 47.27 21.10 16.49
C ILE A 101 46.98 22.55 16.84
N ASP A 102 46.27 22.77 17.94
CA ASP A 102 45.88 24.10 18.39
C ASP A 102 47.12 25.00 18.58
N SER A 103 47.05 26.24 18.10
CA SER A 103 48.16 27.20 18.15
C SER A 103 48.30 27.88 19.52
N GLY A 104 47.34 27.71 20.45
CA GLY A 104 47.30 28.39 21.75
C GLY A 104 48.52 28.18 22.68
N ASP A 105 48.81 29.14 23.56
CA ASP A 105 50.06 29.22 24.35
C ASP A 105 50.27 28.13 25.44
N ASN A 106 49.28 27.26 25.69
CA ASN A 106 49.40 26.19 26.70
C ASN A 106 50.22 25.00 26.19
N VAL A 107 51.49 24.93 26.63
CA VAL A 107 52.45 23.88 26.25
C VAL A 107 52.02 22.49 26.71
N ASP A 108 51.44 22.34 27.90
CA ASP A 108 51.03 21.03 28.44
C ASP A 108 49.85 20.42 27.65
N ALA A 109 48.84 21.24 27.33
CA ALA A 109 47.71 20.81 26.50
C ALA A 109 48.15 20.42 25.08
N LYS A 110 49.14 21.12 24.52
CA LYS A 110 49.77 20.75 23.24
C LYS A 110 50.49 19.41 23.32
N LEU A 111 51.24 19.17 24.40
CA LEU A 111 51.96 17.91 24.59
C LEU A 111 51.00 16.72 24.71
N GLU A 112 49.91 16.87 25.45
CA GLU A 112 48.87 15.84 25.55
C GLU A 112 48.17 15.59 24.21
N HIS A 113 47.85 16.65 23.46
CA HIS A 113 47.24 16.53 22.13
C HIS A 113 48.18 15.85 21.12
N MET A 114 49.47 16.17 21.14
CA MET A 114 50.48 15.51 20.31
C MET A 114 50.65 14.04 20.67
N LYS A 115 50.68 13.69 21.97
CA LYS A 115 50.70 12.29 22.42
C LYS A 115 49.47 11.55 21.92
N MET A 116 48.29 12.15 22.07
CA MET A 116 47.04 11.59 21.55
C MET A 116 47.14 11.33 20.04
N LEU A 117 47.54 12.33 19.25
CA LEU A 117 47.67 12.19 17.80
C LEU A 117 48.70 11.13 17.40
N MET A 118 49.81 11.01 18.13
CA MET A 118 50.83 9.98 17.91
C MET A 118 50.25 8.59 18.13
N GLU A 119 49.53 8.36 19.23
CA GLU A 119 48.85 7.09 19.50
C GLU A 119 47.80 6.75 18.42
N TYR A 120 47.02 7.75 17.96
CA TYR A 120 46.11 7.56 16.83
C TYR A 120 46.86 7.21 15.53
N SER A 121 48.00 7.84 15.25
CA SER A 121 48.80 7.54 14.06
C SER A 121 49.35 6.12 14.11
N GLN A 122 49.79 5.67 15.29
CA GLN A 122 50.28 4.31 15.51
C GLN A 122 49.16 3.29 15.38
N GLY A 123 47.98 3.54 15.97
CA GLY A 123 46.80 2.69 15.79
C GLY A 123 46.34 2.64 14.33
N SER A 124 46.38 3.77 13.62
CA SER A 124 46.05 3.85 12.20
C SER A 124 47.01 3.01 11.35
N LEU A 125 48.32 3.04 11.64
CA LEU A 125 49.31 2.23 10.95
C LEU A 125 49.03 0.73 11.15
N ILE A 126 48.79 0.29 12.38
CA ILE A 126 48.44 -1.11 12.67
C ILE A 126 47.15 -1.51 11.92
N ASN A 127 46.15 -0.64 11.91
CA ASN A 127 44.90 -0.89 11.17
C ASN A 127 45.13 -1.00 9.66
N LEU A 128 46.02 -0.17 9.10
CA LEU A 128 46.40 -0.23 7.68
C LEU A 128 47.15 -1.52 7.36
N GLU A 129 48.04 -1.97 8.23
CA GLU A 129 48.73 -3.26 8.06
C GLU A 129 47.75 -4.44 8.12
N LEU A 130 46.80 -4.41 9.05
CA LEU A 130 45.74 -5.42 9.13
C LEU A 130 44.85 -5.39 7.88
N MET A 131 44.46 -4.19 7.45
CA MET A 131 43.67 -4.02 6.23
C MET A 131 44.43 -4.54 5.02
N ASP A 132 45.71 -4.22 4.84
CA ASP A 132 46.49 -4.68 3.70
C ASP A 132 46.59 -6.21 3.64
N ARG A 133 46.75 -6.86 4.79
CA ARG A 133 46.81 -8.33 4.90
C ARG A 133 45.48 -9.02 4.61
N TYR A 134 44.35 -8.45 5.03
CA TYR A 134 43.05 -9.14 5.00
C TYR A 134 41.99 -8.54 4.07
N LYS A 135 42.27 -7.40 3.41
CA LYS A 135 41.30 -6.68 2.56
C LYS A 135 40.76 -7.56 1.45
N GLU A 136 41.62 -8.25 0.71
CA GLU A 136 41.20 -8.97 -0.49
C GLU A 136 40.32 -10.16 -0.12
N GLY A 137 40.76 -10.99 0.82
CA GLY A 137 40.00 -12.15 1.28
C GLY A 137 38.68 -11.78 1.97
N SER A 138 38.65 -10.69 2.75
CA SER A 138 37.42 -10.21 3.40
C SER A 138 36.47 -9.60 2.38
N TRP A 139 36.98 -8.83 1.42
CA TRP A 139 36.17 -8.18 0.40
C TRP A 139 35.53 -9.18 -0.55
N LEU A 140 36.27 -10.20 -0.99
CA LEU A 140 35.73 -11.27 -1.83
C LEU A 140 34.61 -12.03 -1.12
N LYS A 141 34.81 -12.43 0.15
CA LYS A 141 33.77 -13.09 0.95
C LYS A 141 32.53 -12.21 1.15
N TYR A 142 32.74 -10.90 1.37
CA TYR A 142 31.64 -9.95 1.47
C TYR A 142 30.88 -9.85 0.15
N LEU A 143 31.59 -9.77 -0.98
CA LEU A 143 30.98 -9.74 -2.31
C LEU A 143 30.19 -11.02 -2.61
N ASP A 144 30.72 -12.19 -2.26
CA ASP A 144 30.01 -13.47 -2.38
C ASP A 144 28.73 -13.48 -1.53
N SER A 145 28.82 -13.01 -0.28
CA SER A 145 27.66 -12.90 0.61
C SER A 145 26.61 -11.93 0.05
N LEU A 146 27.05 -10.81 -0.52
CA LEU A 146 26.18 -9.79 -1.09
C LEU A 146 25.51 -10.28 -2.38
N THR A 147 26.23 -11.01 -3.23
CA THR A 147 25.67 -11.59 -4.46
C THR A 147 24.65 -12.69 -4.15
N LEU A 148 24.90 -13.52 -3.13
CA LEU A 148 23.93 -14.50 -2.64
C LEU A 148 22.67 -13.82 -2.07
N LEU A 149 22.84 -12.76 -1.29
CA LEU A 149 21.71 -11.98 -0.77
C LEU A 149 20.88 -11.38 -1.90
N LYS A 150 21.53 -10.78 -2.89
CA LYS A 150 20.88 -10.23 -4.09
C LYS A 150 20.08 -11.30 -4.83
N LEU A 151 20.67 -12.48 -5.07
CA LEU A 151 20.00 -13.59 -5.73
C LEU A 151 18.77 -14.06 -4.93
N GLY A 152 18.87 -14.11 -3.60
CA GLY A 152 17.76 -14.42 -2.71
C GLY A 152 16.60 -13.42 -2.87
N MET A 153 16.90 -12.12 -2.82
CA MET A 153 15.91 -11.06 -3.00
C MET A 153 15.28 -11.08 -4.40
N GLU A 154 16.05 -11.32 -5.46
CA GLU A 154 15.53 -11.45 -6.82
C GLU A 154 14.60 -12.65 -6.96
N LYS A 155 14.92 -13.78 -6.31
CA LYS A 155 14.05 -14.95 -6.27
C LYS A 155 12.74 -14.66 -5.55
N GLU A 156 12.79 -14.01 -4.39
CA GLU A 156 11.58 -13.63 -3.64
C GLU A 156 10.70 -12.66 -4.44
N LYS A 157 11.33 -11.67 -5.09
CA LYS A 157 10.63 -10.77 -6.01
C LYS A 157 9.90 -11.55 -7.10
N ASN A 158 10.60 -12.46 -7.78
CA ASN A 158 10.01 -13.26 -8.86
C ASN A 158 8.85 -14.13 -8.36
N GLN A 159 8.98 -14.75 -7.17
CA GLN A 159 7.89 -15.51 -6.56
C GLN A 159 6.67 -14.65 -6.24
N ILE A 160 6.88 -13.43 -5.74
CA ILE A 160 5.77 -12.50 -5.46
C ILE A 160 5.11 -12.05 -6.76
N THR A 161 5.90 -11.73 -7.80
CA THR A 161 5.33 -11.33 -9.10
C THR A 161 4.54 -12.46 -9.75
N GLU A 162 5.03 -13.71 -9.69
CA GLU A 162 4.31 -14.87 -10.19
C GLU A 162 2.98 -15.08 -9.45
N LYS A 163 2.98 -14.96 -8.12
CA LYS A 163 1.75 -15.05 -7.30
C LYS A 163 0.75 -13.94 -7.66
N VAL A 164 1.22 -12.71 -7.86
CA VAL A 164 0.38 -11.59 -8.26
C VAL A 164 -0.23 -11.84 -9.65
N GLU A 165 0.57 -12.31 -10.60
CA GLU A 165 0.09 -12.67 -11.93
C GLU A 165 -0.93 -13.81 -11.90
N GLU A 166 -0.71 -14.84 -11.10
CA GLU A 166 -1.64 -15.95 -10.92
C GLU A 166 -2.97 -15.47 -10.36
N ILE A 167 -2.93 -14.63 -9.31
CA ILE A 167 -4.13 -14.01 -8.74
C ILE A 167 -4.87 -13.18 -9.79
N ASN A 168 -4.16 -12.37 -10.57
CA ASN A 168 -4.76 -11.54 -11.62
C ASN A 168 -5.36 -12.38 -12.75
N LYS A 169 -4.68 -13.46 -13.17
CA LYS A 169 -5.22 -14.43 -14.15
C LYS A 169 -6.50 -15.08 -13.64
N ARG A 170 -6.51 -15.55 -12.39
CA ARG A 170 -7.70 -16.15 -11.75
C ARG A 170 -8.86 -15.15 -11.66
N ARG A 171 -8.59 -13.91 -11.23
CA ARG A 171 -9.59 -12.84 -11.19
C ARG A 171 -10.16 -12.54 -12.57
N LYS A 172 -9.31 -12.41 -13.59
CA LYS A 172 -9.73 -12.16 -14.96
C LYS A 172 -10.66 -13.26 -15.49
N LEU A 173 -10.30 -14.53 -15.29
CA LEU A 173 -11.15 -15.66 -15.71
C LEU A 173 -12.50 -15.65 -15.00
N SER A 174 -12.50 -15.47 -13.68
CA SER A 174 -13.73 -15.40 -12.88
C SER A 174 -14.64 -14.25 -13.32
N GLN A 175 -14.07 -13.07 -13.59
CA GLN A 175 -14.87 -11.92 -14.03
C GLN A 175 -15.44 -12.11 -15.44
N ILE A 176 -14.67 -12.70 -16.37
CA ILE A 176 -15.17 -13.03 -17.72
C ILE A 176 -16.32 -14.04 -17.63
N GLU A 177 -16.21 -15.05 -16.77
CA GLU A 177 -17.27 -16.04 -16.58
C GLU A 177 -18.54 -15.39 -15.99
N CYS A 178 -18.40 -14.58 -14.95
CA CYS A 178 -19.51 -13.81 -14.37
C CYS A 178 -20.15 -12.89 -15.41
N ALA A 179 -19.37 -12.19 -16.23
CA ALA A 179 -19.88 -11.31 -17.26
C ALA A 179 -20.65 -12.05 -18.36
N ASN A 180 -20.16 -13.23 -18.78
CA ASN A 180 -20.89 -14.07 -19.74
C ASN A 180 -22.23 -14.54 -19.16
N ARG A 181 -22.24 -14.92 -17.88
CA ARG A 181 -23.49 -15.29 -17.18
C ARG A 181 -24.45 -14.10 -17.07
N LEU A 182 -23.94 -12.91 -16.76
CA LEU A 182 -24.74 -11.69 -16.69
C LEU A 182 -25.34 -11.32 -18.05
N ARG A 183 -24.58 -11.47 -19.14
CA ARG A 183 -25.09 -11.28 -20.51
C ARG A 183 -26.20 -12.27 -20.86
N SER A 184 -26.04 -13.54 -20.50
CA SER A 184 -27.09 -14.56 -20.69
C SER A 184 -28.38 -14.18 -19.96
N ILE A 185 -28.27 -13.81 -18.67
CA ILE A 185 -29.41 -13.39 -17.86
C ILE A 185 -30.04 -12.11 -18.42
N GLY A 186 -29.22 -11.14 -18.86
CA GLY A 186 -29.70 -9.91 -19.48
C GLY A 186 -30.50 -10.17 -20.75
N GLN A 187 -30.01 -11.08 -21.60
CA GLN A 187 -30.72 -11.48 -22.81
C GLN A 187 -32.03 -12.23 -22.49
N GLU A 188 -32.01 -13.16 -21.54
CA GLU A 188 -33.22 -13.84 -21.06
C GLU A 188 -34.26 -12.84 -20.51
N TYR A 189 -33.79 -11.84 -19.77
CA TYR A 189 -34.63 -10.78 -19.23
C TYR A 189 -35.26 -9.93 -20.34
N GLU A 190 -34.49 -9.50 -21.34
CA GLU A 190 -35.00 -8.77 -22.49
C GLU A 190 -36.02 -9.60 -23.30
N ASP A 191 -35.73 -10.89 -23.50
CA ASP A 191 -36.63 -11.81 -24.18
C ASP A 191 -37.96 -11.99 -23.42
N LEU A 192 -37.90 -12.10 -22.09
CA LEU A 192 -39.10 -12.18 -21.25
C LEU A 192 -39.91 -10.88 -21.29
N ILE A 193 -39.25 -9.71 -21.25
CA ILE A 193 -39.93 -8.42 -21.41
C ILE A 193 -40.62 -8.36 -22.78
N ASN A 194 -39.93 -8.75 -23.85
CA ASN A 194 -40.48 -8.71 -25.19
C ASN A 194 -41.66 -9.67 -25.35
N LYS A 195 -41.58 -10.88 -24.80
CA LYS A 195 -42.69 -11.84 -24.75
C LYS A 195 -43.88 -11.29 -23.96
N ASN A 196 -43.64 -10.68 -22.80
CA ASN A 196 -44.70 -10.07 -21.99
C ASN A 196 -45.38 -8.92 -22.74
N LYS A 197 -44.61 -8.05 -23.42
CA LYS A 197 -45.16 -6.99 -24.28
C LYS A 197 -46.04 -7.56 -25.39
N GLN A 198 -45.56 -8.59 -26.10
CA GLN A 198 -46.34 -9.26 -27.15
C GLN A 198 -47.65 -9.87 -26.61
N LEU A 199 -47.61 -10.48 -25.42
CA LEU A 199 -48.81 -10.99 -24.76
C LEU A 199 -49.79 -9.87 -24.39
N PHE A 200 -49.32 -8.74 -23.87
CA PHE A 200 -50.18 -7.59 -23.58
C PHE A 200 -50.86 -7.07 -24.84
N PHE A 201 -50.13 -6.91 -25.94
CA PHE A 201 -50.72 -6.52 -27.23
C PHE A 201 -51.76 -7.53 -27.73
N ALA A 202 -51.48 -8.83 -27.67
CA ALA A 202 -52.42 -9.86 -28.08
C ALA A 202 -53.69 -9.89 -27.21
N ILE A 203 -53.57 -9.66 -25.90
CA ILE A 203 -54.71 -9.56 -24.99
C ILE A 203 -55.56 -8.33 -25.33
N GLU A 204 -54.92 -7.19 -25.61
CA GLU A 204 -55.61 -5.95 -25.99
C GLU A 204 -56.40 -6.13 -27.30
N GLU A 205 -55.80 -6.75 -28.33
CA GLU A 205 -56.49 -7.09 -29.58
C GLU A 205 -57.69 -8.02 -29.36
N LEU A 206 -57.54 -9.06 -28.53
CA LEU A 206 -58.63 -9.98 -28.20
C LEU A 206 -59.76 -9.27 -27.43
N GLN A 207 -59.43 -8.35 -26.53
CA GLN A 207 -60.43 -7.56 -25.82
C GLN A 207 -61.17 -6.62 -26.77
N GLN A 208 -60.47 -6.01 -27.73
CA GLN A 208 -61.09 -5.14 -28.72
C GLN A 208 -62.05 -5.93 -29.61
N LYS A 209 -61.62 -7.07 -30.15
CA LYS A 209 -62.49 -7.99 -30.92
C LYS A 209 -63.71 -8.42 -30.10
N LYS A 210 -63.53 -8.80 -28.83
CA LYS A 210 -64.64 -9.18 -27.95
C LYS A 210 -65.63 -8.03 -27.73
N ARG A 211 -65.17 -6.78 -27.61
CA ARG A 211 -66.07 -5.61 -27.49
C ARG A 211 -66.87 -5.40 -28.76
N GLU A 212 -66.23 -5.54 -29.92
CA GLU A 212 -66.90 -5.44 -31.22
C GLU A 212 -68.00 -6.51 -31.38
N THR A 213 -67.76 -7.75 -30.95
CA THR A 213 -68.77 -8.84 -31.02
C THR A 213 -69.92 -8.69 -30.01
N ILE A 214 -69.79 -7.86 -28.97
CA ILE A 214 -70.87 -7.60 -27.99
C ILE A 214 -71.74 -6.40 -28.43
N LEU A 215 -71.25 -5.60 -29.38
CA LEU A 215 -71.94 -4.44 -29.94
C LEU A 215 -72.73 -4.76 -31.22
N GLU A 216 -72.53 -5.94 -31.83
CA GLU A 216 -73.39 -6.55 -32.86
C GLU A 216 -74.44 -7.48 -32.23
#